data_AF-A0A929W343-F1
#
_entry.id   AF-A0A929W343-F1
#
_cell.length_a   1.000
_cell.length_b   1.000
_cell.length_c   1.000
_cell.angle_alpha   90.00
_cell.angle_beta   90.00
_cell.angle_gamma   90.00
#
_symmetry.space_group_name_H-M   'P 1'
#
loop_
_entity.id
_entity.type
_entity.pdbx_description
1 polymer ?
#
loop_
_entity_poly.entity_id
_entity_poly.type
_entity_poly.pdbx_seq_one_letter_code
_entity_poly.pdbx_strand_id
1 'polypeptide(L)'
;MRRAVEVAPSIEEAIRRADLIILSIPYGEIAPLIKKYAEVLRGKIIIDSSNPIAPLPEGGFKKVIGEDQSAGELIGASLPEGVHLVKALETLWAQSLSEGAFAEPRRVLFHVSNCPSVQEGMDALITDAGFAPLYLGGLEHSIRLEVFGGLHEFGALGKIVTLEEAKAVL
;
A
#
# COMPACT_ATOMS: atom_id res chain seq x y z
N MET A 1 1.19 19.77 -17.94
CA MET A 1 1.92 20.66 -17.00
C MET A 1 2.48 19.76 -15.92
N ARG A 2 3.80 19.49 -15.88
CA ARG A 2 4.39 18.67 -14.80
C ARG A 2 4.21 19.46 -13.50
N ARG A 3 3.39 18.97 -12.55
CA ARG A 3 3.44 19.52 -11.19
C ARG A 3 4.87 19.32 -10.69
N ALA A 4 5.48 20.39 -10.19
CA ALA A 4 6.77 20.32 -9.55
C ALA A 4 6.65 19.41 -8.33
N VAL A 5 7.66 18.56 -8.11
CA VAL A 5 7.83 17.89 -6.81
C VAL A 5 8.17 18.98 -5.81
N GLU A 6 7.36 19.13 -4.77
CA GLU A 6 7.57 20.09 -3.69
C GLU A 6 7.97 19.36 -2.40
N VAL A 7 8.94 19.92 -1.69
CA VAL A 7 9.32 19.44 -0.36
C VAL A 7 8.64 20.34 0.67
N ALA A 8 7.78 19.76 1.49
CA ALA A 8 7.17 20.47 2.60
C ALA A 8 8.21 20.73 3.72
N PRO A 9 8.10 21.84 4.46
CA PRO A 9 9.01 22.18 5.55
C PRO A 9 8.86 21.28 6.79
N SER A 10 7.76 20.51 6.89
CA SER A 10 7.50 19.56 7.96
C SER A 10 6.53 18.46 7.52
N ILE A 11 6.46 17.36 8.27
CA ILE A 11 5.47 16.29 8.06
C ILE A 11 4.04 16.82 8.19
N GLU A 12 3.78 17.68 9.18
CA GLU A 12 2.44 18.25 9.39
C GLU A 12 2.00 19.08 8.17
N GLU A 13 2.90 19.90 7.63
CA GLU A 13 2.60 20.72 6.46
C GLU A 13 2.40 19.85 5.20
N ALA A 14 3.12 18.74 5.06
CA ALA A 14 2.87 17.77 4.00
C ALA A 14 1.46 17.17 4.11
N ILE A 15 1.07 16.76 5.32
CA ILE A 15 -0.26 16.18 5.60
C ILE A 15 -1.36 17.19 5.28
N ARG A 16 -1.20 18.47 5.67
CA ARG A 16 -2.22 19.51 5.43
C ARG A 16 -2.47 19.79 3.95
N ARG A 17 -1.45 19.64 3.10
CA ARG A 17 -1.50 19.92 1.65
C ARG A 17 -1.97 18.74 0.80
N ALA A 18 -2.04 17.54 1.38
CA ALA A 18 -2.36 16.32 0.66
C ALA A 18 -3.74 15.80 1.06
N ASP A 19 -4.44 15.17 0.12
CA ASP A 19 -5.67 14.42 0.39
C ASP A 19 -5.41 12.91 0.47
N LEU A 20 -4.44 12.43 -0.33
CA LEU A 20 -3.91 11.07 -0.34
C LEU A 20 -2.46 11.10 0.15
N ILE A 21 -2.13 10.25 1.12
CA ILE A 21 -0.83 10.25 1.81
C ILE A 21 -0.25 8.84 1.77
N ILE A 22 0.84 8.64 1.02
CA ILE A 22 1.57 7.37 0.99
C ILE A 22 2.57 7.33 2.15
N LEU A 23 2.44 6.34 3.03
CA LEU A 23 3.36 6.13 4.14
C LEU A 23 4.51 5.20 3.75
N SER A 24 5.49 5.74 3.03
CA SER A 24 6.73 5.02 2.67
C SER A 24 7.76 5.04 3.81
N ILE A 25 7.35 4.57 4.98
CA ILE A 25 8.16 4.46 6.20
C ILE A 25 8.11 3.03 6.76
N PRO A 26 9.03 2.63 7.65
CA PRO A 26 8.99 1.30 8.26
C PRO A 26 7.67 1.05 8.99
N TYR A 27 7.15 -0.19 8.92
CA TYR A 27 5.88 -0.59 9.52
C TYR A 27 5.71 -0.13 10.99
N GLY A 28 6.76 -0.31 11.81
CA GLY A 28 6.75 0.07 13.22
C GLY A 28 6.57 1.57 13.49
N GLU A 29 6.85 2.43 12.51
CA GLU A 29 6.75 3.89 12.62
C GLU A 29 5.37 4.44 12.20
N ILE A 30 4.54 3.62 11.54
CA ILE A 30 3.23 4.03 11.02
C ILE A 30 2.27 4.39 12.15
N ALA A 31 2.05 3.49 13.11
CA ALA A 31 1.14 3.74 14.22
C ALA A 31 1.57 4.95 15.10
N PRO A 32 2.86 5.11 15.46
CA PRO A 32 3.34 6.33 16.11
C PRO A 32 3.07 7.60 15.30
N LEU A 33 3.28 7.59 13.98
CA LEU A 33 3.02 8.74 13.11
C LEU A 33 1.53 9.09 13.09
N ILE A 34 0.66 8.09 12.86
CA ILE A 34 -0.79 8.28 12.83
C ILE A 34 -1.28 8.85 14.16
N LYS A 35 -0.80 8.32 15.29
CA LYS A 35 -1.15 8.82 16.63
C LYS A 35 -0.70 10.27 16.82
N LYS A 36 0.52 10.61 16.40
CA LYS A 36 1.09 11.95 16.56
C LYS A 36 0.33 13.00 15.75
N TYR A 37 -0.16 12.64 14.57
CA TYR A 37 -0.80 13.57 13.62
C TYR A 37 -2.31 13.34 13.46
N ALA A 38 -2.95 12.65 14.42
CA ALA A 38 -4.34 12.21 14.33
C ALA A 38 -5.32 13.33 13.93
N GLU A 39 -5.18 14.52 14.51
CA GLU A 39 -6.03 15.68 14.22
C GLU A 39 -5.92 16.16 12.77
N VAL A 40 -4.71 16.28 12.24
CA VAL A 40 -4.48 16.79 10.88
C VAL A 40 -4.73 15.72 9.80
N LEU A 41 -4.79 14.44 10.20
CA LEU A 41 -5.13 13.33 9.33
C LEU A 41 -6.64 13.14 9.14
N ARG A 42 -7.51 13.78 9.93
CA ARG A 42 -8.96 13.63 9.78
C ARG A 42 -9.42 14.02 8.37
N GLY A 43 -10.22 13.15 7.76
CA GLY A 43 -10.69 13.30 6.38
C GLY A 43 -9.66 12.92 5.31
N LYS A 44 -8.46 12.46 5.69
CA LYS A 44 -7.41 12.03 4.75
C LYS A 44 -7.48 10.54 4.44
N ILE A 45 -6.91 10.20 3.29
CA ILE A 45 -6.72 8.82 2.85
C ILE A 45 -5.24 8.48 3.01
N ILE A 46 -4.96 7.47 3.82
CA ILE A 46 -3.63 6.91 4.00
C ILE A 46 -3.47 5.72 3.05
N ILE A 47 -2.35 5.68 2.32
CA ILE A 47 -1.92 4.51 1.54
C ILE A 47 -0.79 3.84 2.31
N ASP A 48 -1.07 2.66 2.86
CA ASP A 48 -0.10 1.78 3.49
C ASP A 48 0.56 0.89 2.42
N SER A 49 1.84 1.17 2.16
CA SER A 49 2.69 0.35 1.30
C SER A 49 3.66 -0.53 2.11
N SER A 50 3.39 -0.76 3.39
CA SER A 50 4.30 -1.48 4.28
C SER A 50 4.13 -3.00 4.19
N ASN A 51 5.27 -3.67 4.37
CA ASN A 51 5.35 -5.10 4.66
C ASN A 51 5.91 -5.26 6.08
N PRO A 52 5.21 -5.94 7.01
CA PRO A 52 5.63 -6.10 8.38
C PRO A 52 6.70 -7.20 8.49
N ILE A 53 7.89 -6.91 7.97
CA ILE A 53 9.03 -7.84 7.91
C ILE A 53 10.31 -7.26 8.51
N ALA A 54 11.20 -8.15 8.95
CA ALA A 54 12.57 -7.81 9.36
C ALA A 54 13.58 -8.78 8.73
N PRO A 55 14.81 -8.33 8.44
CA PRO A 55 15.84 -9.19 7.88
C PRO A 55 16.26 -10.28 8.86
N LEU A 56 16.61 -11.45 8.32
CA LEU A 56 17.22 -12.56 9.07
C LEU A 56 18.75 -12.52 8.95
N PRO A 57 19.52 -12.92 9.98
CA PRO A 57 20.99 -12.99 9.94
C PRO A 57 21.54 -13.84 8.78
N GLU A 58 20.86 -14.94 8.46
CA GLU A 58 21.18 -15.87 7.38
C GLU A 58 20.75 -15.38 5.98
N GLY A 59 20.14 -14.19 5.90
CA GLY A 59 19.53 -13.66 4.70
C GLY A 59 18.04 -13.97 4.61
N GLY A 60 17.32 -13.18 3.80
CA GLY A 60 15.86 -13.24 3.72
C GLY A 60 15.18 -12.44 4.83
N PHE A 61 13.88 -12.68 4.99
CA PHE A 61 13.02 -11.90 5.87
C PHE A 61 12.14 -12.81 6.72
N LYS A 62 11.74 -12.33 7.89
CA LYS A 62 10.65 -12.90 8.70
C LYS A 62 9.56 -11.88 8.93
N LYS A 63 8.32 -12.35 9.08
CA LYS A 63 7.20 -11.53 9.54
C LYS A 63 7.43 -11.09 10.99
N VAL A 64 7.03 -9.86 11.33
CA VAL A 64 7.22 -9.28 12.69
C VAL A 64 5.91 -9.06 13.45
N ILE A 65 4.79 -9.51 12.89
CA ILE A 65 3.46 -9.55 13.53
C ILE A 65 2.95 -11.00 13.52
N GLY A 66 1.80 -11.26 14.14
CA GLY A 66 1.20 -12.60 14.17
C GLY A 66 1.00 -13.20 12.78
N GLU A 67 1.09 -14.52 12.67
CA GLU A 67 1.07 -15.24 11.39
C GLU A 67 -0.21 -14.92 10.59
N ASP A 68 -1.37 -14.92 11.26
CA ASP A 68 -2.68 -14.61 10.66
C ASP A 68 -3.06 -13.12 10.69
N GLN A 69 -2.15 -12.24 11.12
CA GLN A 69 -2.42 -10.79 11.17
C GLN A 69 -1.88 -10.09 9.92
N SER A 70 -2.51 -8.99 9.52
CA SER A 70 -2.00 -8.10 8.48
C SER A 70 -1.71 -6.71 9.04
N ALA A 71 -0.69 -6.04 8.49
CA ALA A 71 -0.45 -4.62 8.73
C ALA A 71 -1.69 -3.78 8.39
N GLY A 72 -2.38 -4.11 7.29
CA GLY A 72 -3.60 -3.41 6.89
C GLY A 72 -4.70 -3.46 7.96
N GLU A 73 -5.01 -4.63 8.52
CA GLU A 73 -6.01 -4.75 9.60
C GLU A 73 -5.55 -4.10 10.90
N LEU A 74 -4.28 -4.27 11.29
CA LEU A 74 -3.73 -3.70 12.52
C LEU A 74 -3.69 -2.16 12.48
N ILE A 75 -3.27 -1.58 11.36
CA ILE A 75 -3.31 -0.14 11.15
C ILE A 75 -4.77 0.32 11.07
N GLY A 76 -5.60 -0.37 10.28
CA GLY A 76 -7.02 -0.08 10.13
C GLY A 76 -7.79 0.00 11.44
N ALA A 77 -7.51 -0.91 12.38
CA ALA A 77 -8.13 -0.95 13.70
C ALA A 77 -7.70 0.19 14.63
N SER A 78 -6.62 0.91 14.31
CA SER A 78 -6.06 2.00 15.12
C SER A 78 -6.19 3.39 14.49
N LEU A 79 -6.91 3.50 13.37
CA LEU A 79 -7.13 4.77 12.69
C LEU A 79 -7.97 5.74 13.53
N PRO A 80 -7.63 7.05 13.52
CA PRO A 80 -8.52 8.08 14.02
C PRO A 80 -9.82 8.13 13.21
N GLU A 81 -10.89 8.62 13.84
CA GLU A 81 -12.18 8.78 13.17
C GLU A 81 -12.07 9.69 11.93
N GLY A 82 -12.66 9.24 10.83
CA GLY A 82 -12.66 9.95 9.56
C GLY A 82 -11.36 9.81 8.76
N VAL A 83 -10.42 8.96 9.20
CA VAL A 83 -9.24 8.57 8.40
C VAL A 83 -9.54 7.26 7.70
N HIS A 84 -9.24 7.21 6.40
CA HIS A 84 -9.40 6.01 5.59
C HIS A 84 -8.04 5.40 5.25
N LEU A 85 -8.00 4.09 5.11
CA LEU A 85 -6.80 3.35 4.76
C LEU A 85 -7.01 2.57 3.48
N VAL A 86 -6.03 2.66 2.60
CA VAL A 86 -5.84 1.81 1.45
C VAL A 86 -4.54 1.04 1.66
N LYS A 87 -4.55 -0.27 1.43
CA LYS A 87 -3.31 -1.02 1.33
C LYS A 87 -3.00 -1.25 -0.15
N ALA A 88 -1.84 -0.77 -0.59
CA ALA A 88 -1.43 -0.82 -1.99
C ALA A 88 0.08 -0.57 -2.15
N LEU A 89 0.59 -0.87 -3.35
CA LEU A 89 2.00 -0.68 -3.79
C LEU A 89 3.01 -1.66 -3.17
N GLU A 90 2.64 -2.40 -2.14
CA GLU A 90 3.49 -3.30 -1.38
C GLU A 90 3.75 -4.63 -2.07
N THR A 91 2.91 -5.05 -3.02
CA THR A 91 3.02 -6.35 -3.71
C THR A 91 4.25 -6.46 -4.61
N LEU A 92 4.88 -5.32 -4.93
CA LEU A 92 6.03 -5.20 -5.80
C LEU A 92 7.21 -4.57 -5.04
N TRP A 93 8.39 -5.15 -5.23
CA TRP A 93 9.66 -4.57 -4.85
C TRP A 93 9.94 -3.30 -5.63
N ALA A 94 10.73 -2.39 -5.07
CA ALA A 94 11.00 -1.09 -5.68
C ALA A 94 11.55 -1.19 -7.12
N GLN A 95 12.38 -2.20 -7.40
CA GLN A 95 12.88 -2.45 -8.76
C GLN A 95 11.76 -2.93 -9.70
N SER A 96 10.98 -3.94 -9.29
CA SER A 96 9.83 -4.45 -10.06
C SER A 96 8.79 -3.36 -10.31
N LEU A 97 8.54 -2.48 -9.33
CA LEU A 97 7.68 -1.31 -9.46
C LEU A 97 8.24 -0.32 -10.49
N SER A 98 9.53 -0.02 -10.44
CA SER A 98 10.15 0.89 -11.41
C SER A 98 10.14 0.33 -12.83
N GLU A 99 10.42 -0.96 -13.00
CA GLU A 99 10.50 -1.63 -14.31
C GLU A 99 9.13 -1.95 -14.90
N GLY A 100 8.14 -2.22 -14.03
CA GLY A 100 6.78 -2.57 -14.43
C GLY A 100 5.92 -1.38 -14.86
N ALA A 101 6.30 -0.15 -14.49
CA ALA A 101 5.55 1.06 -14.82
C ALA A 101 5.47 1.26 -16.35
N PHE A 102 4.25 1.45 -16.87
CA PHE A 102 3.97 1.64 -18.30
C PHE A 102 4.42 0.48 -19.21
N ALA A 103 4.70 -0.69 -18.64
CA ALA A 103 4.98 -1.89 -19.42
C ALA A 103 3.72 -2.37 -20.17
N GLU A 104 3.92 -3.02 -21.31
CA GLU A 104 2.84 -3.65 -22.08
C GLU A 104 3.08 -5.17 -22.19
N PRO A 105 2.11 -6.03 -21.84
CA PRO A 105 0.83 -5.70 -21.19
C PRO A 105 1.02 -5.11 -19.79
N ARG A 106 0.13 -4.20 -19.37
CA ARG A 106 0.19 -3.56 -18.05
C ARG A 106 0.28 -4.58 -16.92
N ARG A 107 1.17 -4.29 -15.97
CA ARG A 107 1.32 -5.04 -14.71
C ARG A 107 0.26 -4.59 -13.71
N VAL A 108 -0.12 -5.48 -12.80
CA VAL A 108 -1.15 -5.23 -11.80
C VAL A 108 -0.57 -4.66 -10.53
N LEU A 109 -1.25 -3.66 -9.98
CA LEU A 109 -1.16 -3.31 -8.57
C LEU A 109 -2.51 -3.61 -7.91
N PHE A 110 -2.47 -4.46 -6.90
CA PHE A 110 -3.63 -4.80 -6.10
C PHE A 110 -3.87 -3.72 -5.04
N HIS A 111 -5.12 -3.54 -4.64
CA HIS A 111 -5.41 -2.75 -3.45
C HIS A 111 -6.67 -3.19 -2.71
N VAL A 112 -6.71 -2.87 -1.43
CA VAL A 112 -7.83 -3.11 -0.50
C VAL A 112 -8.06 -1.88 0.36
N SER A 113 -9.27 -1.68 0.88
CA SER A 113 -9.58 -0.50 1.70
C SER A 113 -10.72 -0.72 2.69
N ASN A 114 -10.69 0.01 3.82
CA ASN A 114 -11.83 0.11 4.74
C ASN A 114 -12.92 1.07 4.27
N CYS A 115 -12.72 1.77 3.15
CA CYS A 115 -13.65 2.76 2.64
C CYS A 115 -13.79 2.62 1.12
N PRO A 116 -14.79 1.88 0.61
CA PRO A 116 -14.95 1.64 -0.83
C PRO A 116 -15.00 2.91 -1.68
N SER A 117 -15.42 4.05 -1.11
CA SER A 117 -15.46 5.34 -1.81
C SER A 117 -14.09 5.83 -2.29
N VAL A 118 -12.99 5.34 -1.72
CA VAL A 118 -11.62 5.72 -2.13
C VAL A 118 -11.14 4.96 -3.37
N GLN A 119 -11.87 3.92 -3.81
CA GLN A 119 -11.46 3.04 -4.89
C GLN A 119 -11.18 3.82 -6.17
N GLU A 120 -12.08 4.70 -6.61
CA GLU A 120 -11.93 5.43 -7.88
C GLU A 120 -10.65 6.29 -7.89
N GLY A 121 -10.37 6.96 -6.77
CA GLY A 121 -9.15 7.76 -6.62
C GLY A 121 -7.88 6.90 -6.63
N MET A 122 -7.91 5.72 -6.01
CA MET A 122 -6.79 4.78 -6.03
C MET A 122 -6.58 4.16 -7.42
N ASP A 123 -7.67 3.77 -8.10
CA ASP A 123 -7.65 3.21 -9.45
C ASP A 123 -7.04 4.22 -10.44
N ALA A 124 -7.41 5.50 -10.32
CA ALA A 124 -6.84 6.57 -11.11
C ALA A 124 -5.34 6.75 -10.82
N LEU A 125 -4.92 6.75 -9.55
CA LEU A 125 -3.52 6.89 -9.16
C LEU A 125 -2.65 5.73 -9.69
N ILE A 126 -3.12 4.49 -9.59
CA ILE A 126 -2.45 3.30 -10.13
C ILE A 126 -2.37 3.36 -11.66
N THR A 127 -3.46 3.79 -12.30
CA THR A 127 -3.54 3.94 -13.76
C THR A 127 -2.56 4.99 -14.27
N ASP A 128 -2.46 6.14 -13.60
CA ASP A 128 -1.53 7.23 -13.90
C ASP A 128 -0.08 6.84 -13.65
N ALA A 129 0.17 5.93 -12.71
CA ALA A 129 1.48 5.32 -12.49
C ALA A 129 1.86 4.27 -13.56
N GLY A 130 0.97 3.99 -14.52
CA GLY A 130 1.24 3.09 -15.64
C GLY A 130 0.90 1.61 -15.37
N PHE A 131 0.06 1.33 -14.38
CA PHE A 131 -0.35 -0.03 -13.99
C PHE A 131 -1.84 -0.27 -14.30
N ALA A 132 -2.27 -1.52 -14.14
CA ALA A 132 -3.67 -1.90 -14.09
C ALA A 132 -4.10 -2.06 -12.60
N PRO A 133 -5.07 -1.28 -12.11
CA PRO A 133 -5.57 -1.46 -10.75
C PRO A 133 -6.42 -2.73 -10.64
N LEU A 134 -6.32 -3.41 -9.50
CA LEU A 134 -7.24 -4.48 -9.14
C LEU A 134 -7.67 -4.36 -7.67
N TYR A 135 -8.89 -3.83 -7.46
CA TYR A 135 -9.49 -3.73 -6.15
C TYR A 135 -10.02 -5.08 -5.68
N LEU A 136 -9.71 -5.44 -4.43
CA LEU A 136 -10.07 -6.73 -3.84
C LEU A 136 -11.10 -6.62 -2.70
N GLY A 137 -11.58 -5.42 -2.37
CA GLY A 137 -12.55 -5.22 -1.30
C GLY A 137 -11.91 -4.72 0.00
N GLY A 138 -12.28 -5.34 1.13
CA GLY A 138 -11.95 -4.85 2.46
C GLY A 138 -10.54 -5.21 2.95
N LEU A 139 -10.16 -4.60 4.08
CA LEU A 139 -8.83 -4.80 4.69
C LEU A 139 -8.57 -6.24 5.14
N GLU A 140 -9.60 -7.08 5.31
CA GLU A 140 -9.48 -8.52 5.57
C GLU A 140 -8.66 -9.27 4.50
N HIS A 141 -8.48 -8.67 3.32
CA HIS A 141 -7.66 -9.23 2.25
C HIS A 141 -6.20 -8.76 2.28
N SER A 142 -5.82 -7.85 3.19
CA SER A 142 -4.48 -7.25 3.28
C SER A 142 -3.35 -8.28 3.37
N ILE A 143 -3.55 -9.36 4.13
CA ILE A 143 -2.54 -10.42 4.29
C ILE A 143 -2.15 -11.07 2.97
N ARG A 144 -3.04 -11.06 1.97
CA ARG A 144 -2.76 -11.61 0.64
C ARG A 144 -1.76 -10.76 -0.13
N LEU A 145 -1.71 -9.45 0.12
CA LEU A 145 -0.86 -8.51 -0.60
C LEU A 145 0.52 -8.35 0.05
N GLU A 146 0.63 -8.64 1.36
CA GLU A 146 1.91 -8.52 2.07
C GLU A 146 2.92 -9.60 1.65
N VAL A 147 4.20 -9.40 1.96
CA VAL A 147 5.25 -10.41 1.76
C VAL A 147 4.80 -11.75 2.36
N PHE A 148 5.06 -12.83 1.61
CA PHE A 148 4.55 -14.21 1.83
C PHE A 148 3.06 -14.43 1.47
N GLY A 149 2.29 -13.38 1.25
CA GLY A 149 0.89 -13.44 0.84
C GLY A 149 0.69 -13.99 -0.57
N GLY A 150 -0.53 -14.44 -0.85
CA GLY A 150 -0.86 -15.10 -2.12
C GLY A 150 -0.71 -14.24 -3.38
N LEU A 151 -0.70 -12.91 -3.24
CA LEU A 151 -0.70 -11.93 -4.33
C LEU A 151 0.58 -11.06 -4.36
N HIS A 152 1.55 -11.34 -3.50
CA HIS A 152 2.84 -10.65 -3.49
C HIS A 152 3.83 -11.38 -4.42
N GLU A 153 4.74 -10.65 -5.09
CA GLU A 153 5.71 -11.27 -6.00
C GLU A 153 6.70 -12.22 -5.28
N PHE A 154 7.15 -11.88 -4.08
CA PHE A 154 7.87 -12.79 -3.16
C PHE A 154 6.95 -13.69 -2.31
N GLY A 155 5.67 -13.78 -2.66
CA GLY A 155 4.71 -14.72 -2.09
C GLY A 155 4.34 -15.78 -3.11
N ALA A 156 3.06 -16.21 -3.13
CA ALA A 156 2.64 -17.31 -3.98
C ALA A 156 2.68 -16.99 -5.49
N LEU A 157 2.61 -15.71 -5.89
CA LEU A 157 2.73 -15.34 -7.31
C LEU A 157 4.12 -15.67 -7.87
N GLY A 158 5.18 -15.46 -7.11
CA GLY A 158 6.57 -15.67 -7.55
C GLY A 158 7.05 -14.70 -8.65
N LYS A 159 6.20 -13.77 -9.12
CA LYS A 159 6.47 -12.83 -10.21
C LYS A 159 5.48 -11.67 -10.22
N ILE A 160 5.81 -10.62 -10.97
CA ILE A 160 4.85 -9.61 -11.40
C ILE A 160 3.88 -10.19 -12.43
N VAL A 161 2.62 -9.78 -12.39
CA VAL A 161 1.55 -10.38 -13.19
C VAL A 161 0.79 -9.35 -14.01
N THR A 162 0.24 -9.81 -15.13
CA THR A 162 -0.77 -9.11 -15.92
C THR A 162 -2.16 -9.26 -15.29
N LEU A 163 -3.15 -8.50 -15.78
CA LEU A 163 -4.53 -8.60 -15.30
C LEU A 163 -5.14 -9.99 -15.55
N GLU A 164 -4.82 -10.62 -16.67
CA GLU A 164 -5.28 -11.98 -16.99
C GLU A 164 -4.72 -13.00 -16.00
N GLU A 165 -3.41 -12.97 -15.77
CA GLU A 165 -2.74 -13.86 -14.81
C GLU A 165 -3.21 -13.62 -13.37
N ALA A 166 -3.41 -12.37 -12.97
CA ALA A 166 -3.92 -12.02 -11.64
C ALA A 166 -5.34 -12.58 -11.42
N LYS A 167 -6.23 -12.45 -12.41
CA LYS A 167 -7.60 -12.97 -12.30
C LYS A 167 -7.68 -14.49 -12.27
N ALA A 168 -6.69 -15.19 -12.82
CA ALA A 168 -6.65 -16.65 -12.82
C ALA A 168 -6.33 -17.26 -11.43
N VAL A 169 -5.87 -16.46 -10.47
CA VAL A 169 -5.46 -16.90 -9.13
C VAL A 169 -6.29 -16.29 -8.00
N LEU A 170 -7.33 -15.51 -8.33
CA LEU A 170 -8.30 -14.97 -7.38
C LEU A 170 -9.44 -15.96 -7.12
#